data_AF-A0A7X7CXT2-F1
#
_entry.id   AF-A0A7X7CXT2-F1
#
_cell.length_a   1.000
_cell.length_b   1.000
_cell.length_c   1.000
_cell.angle_alpha   90.00
_cell.angle_beta   90.00
_cell.angle_gamma   90.00
#
_symmetry.space_group_name_H-M   'P 1'
#
loop_
_entity.id
_entity.type
_entity.pdbx_description
1 polymer ?
#
loop_
_entity_poly.entity_id
_entity_poly.type
_entity_poly.pdbx_seq_one_letter_code
_entity_poly.pdbx_strand_id
1 'polypeptide(L)' 'MKSGNFFAGLLAGILVGAGLFMLIAYKPVPEPGLPQYHGRITSLTSDTHVYRLTVDNIQYIVVASENGGTAITRHK' A
#
# COMPACT_ATOMS: atom_id res chain seq x y z
N MET A 1 -25.76 -40.26 23.39
CA MET A 1 -25.91 -38.88 22.84
C MET A 1 -26.19 -39.00 21.35
N LYS A 2 -27.25 -38.37 20.83
CA LYS A 2 -27.61 -38.49 19.39
C LYS A 2 -26.48 -37.87 18.56
N SER A 3 -25.92 -38.64 17.63
CA SER A 3 -24.78 -38.29 16.78
C SER A 3 -24.93 -36.94 16.07
N GLY A 4 -26.16 -36.50 15.76
CA GLY A 4 -26.44 -35.21 15.14
C GLY A 4 -25.93 -33.99 15.92
N ASN A 5 -25.95 -34.04 17.26
CA ASN A 5 -25.48 -32.91 18.08
C ASN A 5 -23.95 -32.76 18.03
N PHE A 6 -23.23 -33.86 17.83
CA PHE A 6 -21.77 -33.85 17.66
C PHE A 6 -21.38 -33.22 16.33
N PHE A 7 -22.03 -33.63 15.23
CA PHE A 7 -21.77 -33.07 13.91
C PHE A 7 -22.15 -31.58 13.82
N ALA A 8 -23.24 -31.16 14.46
CA ALA A 8 -23.62 -29.75 14.53
C ALA A 8 -22.56 -28.91 15.27
N GLY A 9 -22.02 -29.41 16.39
CA GLY A 9 -20.95 -28.74 17.12
C GLY A 9 -19.64 -28.65 16.34
N LEU A 10 -19.29 -29.71 15.60
CA LEU A 10 -18.11 -29.72 14.72
C LEU A 10 -18.22 -28.66 13.63
N LEU A 11 -19.37 -28.59 12.95
CA LEU A 11 -19.64 -27.61 11.89
C LEU A 11 -19.60 -26.17 12.42
N ALA A 12 -20.19 -25.93 13.58
CA ALA A 12 -20.14 -24.62 14.23
C ALA A 12 -18.70 -24.21 14.57
N GLY A 13 -17.89 -25.14 15.10
CA GLY A 13 -16.48 -24.89 15.39
C GLY A 13 -15.66 -24.53 14.15
N ILE A 14 -15.87 -25.24 13.03
CA ILE A 14 -15.21 -24.95 11.75
C ILE A 14 -15.58 -23.55 11.24
N LEU A 15 -16.87 -23.20 11.29
CA LEU A 15 -17.35 -21.89 10.83
C LEU A 15 -16.75 -20.74 11.65
N VAL A 16 -16.72 -20.88 12.97
CA VAL A 16 -16.11 -19.88 13.86
C VAL A 16 -14.60 -19.76 13.60
N GLY A 17 -13.90 -20.89 13.47
CA GLY A 17 -12.47 -20.91 13.18
C GLY A 17 -12.13 -20.27 11.83
N ALA A 18 -12.90 -20.59 10.79
CA ALA A 18 -12.73 -19.99 9.47
C ALA A 18 -13.00 -18.49 9.47
N GLY A 19 -14.04 -18.04 10.19
CA GLY A 19 -14.34 -16.62 10.36
C GLY A 19 -13.21 -15.86 11.05
N LEU A 20 -12.67 -16.42 12.15
CA LEU A 20 -11.56 -15.83 12.87
C LEU A 20 -10.28 -15.78 12.02
N PHE A 21 -10.01 -16.85 11.27
CA PHE A 21 -8.86 -16.90 10.36
C PHE A 21 -8.95 -15.84 9.26
N MET A 22 -10.12 -15.68 8.62
CA MET A 22 -10.36 -14.63 7.62
C MET A 22 -10.13 -13.24 8.19
N LEU A 23 -10.56 -12.99 9.43
CA LEU A 23 -10.40 -11.70 10.11
C LEU A 23 -8.93 -11.37 10.39
N ILE A 24 -8.14 -12.36 10.82
CA ILE A 24 -6.70 -12.21 11.06
C ILE A 24 -5.92 -12.11 9.74
N ALA A 25 -6.33 -12.87 8.73
CA ALA A 25 -5.69 -12.91 7.42
C ALA A 25 -6.04 -11.69 6.55
N TYR A 26 -7.05 -10.90 6.94
CA TYR A 26 -7.44 -9.70 6.22
C TYR A 26 -6.33 -8.64 6.31
N LYS A 27 -5.51 -8.60 5.26
CA LYS A 27 -4.60 -7.49 5.00
C LYS A 27 -5.30 -6.56 4.00
N PRO A 28 -5.73 -5.36 4.40
CA PRO A 28 -6.29 -4.41 3.45
C PRO A 28 -5.23 -4.13 2.38
N VAL A 29 -5.61 -4.27 1.12
CA VAL A 29 -4.79 -3.83 0.00
C VAL A 29 -4.53 -2.34 0.22
N PRO A 30 -3.27 -1.87 0.22
CA PRO A 30 -3.00 -0.44 0.34
C PRO A 30 -3.77 0.26 -0.77
N GLU A 31 -4.59 1.25 -0.41
CA GLU A 31 -5.23 2.09 -1.40
C GLU A 31 -4.14 2.61 -2.36
N PRO A 32 -4.37 2.57 -3.69
CA PRO A 32 -3.45 3.18 -4.62
C PRO A 32 -3.31 4.64 -4.21
N GLY A 33 -2.11 4.99 -3.72
CA GLY A 33 -1.81 6.34 -3.29
C GLY A 33 -2.23 7.33 -4.37
N LEU A 34 -2.86 8.42 -3.94
CA LEU A 34 -3.35 9.50 -4.81
C LEU A 34 -2.37 9.77 -5.97
N PRO A 35 -2.88 10.09 -7.17
CA PRO A 35 -2.03 10.35 -8.34
C PRO A 35 -0.94 11.35 -7.96
N GLN A 36 0.29 11.00 -8.34
CA GLN A 36 1.49 11.75 -8.03
C GLN A 36 1.26 13.22 -8.39
N TYR A 37 1.30 14.08 -7.38
CA TYR A 37 1.12 15.51 -7.57
C TYR A 37 2.26 16.04 -8.45
N HIS A 38 1.92 16.43 -9.68
CA HIS A 38 2.82 17.05 -10.63
C HIS A 38 2.82 18.56 -10.40
N GLY A 39 3.49 19.00 -9.34
CA GLY A 39 3.67 20.42 -9.04
C GLY A 39 4.91 20.95 -9.74
N ARG A 40 4.75 21.68 -10.84
CA ARG A 40 5.86 22.44 -11.45
C ARG A 40 6.32 23.49 -10.44
N ILE A 41 7.51 23.32 -9.86
CA ILE A 41 8.12 24.34 -9.01
C ILE A 41 8.50 25.51 -9.93
N THR A 42 7.78 26.61 -9.85
CA THR A 42 7.93 27.80 -10.73
C THR A 42 9.05 28.74 -10.32
N SER A 43 9.97 28.33 -9.45
CA SER A 43 11.08 29.20 -9.03
C SER A 43 12.29 28.40 -8.56
N LEU A 44 13.11 28.00 -9.51
CA LEU A 44 14.57 28.05 -9.45
C LEU A 44 15.02 28.02 -10.92
N THR A 45 15.86 28.96 -11.31
CA THR A 45 16.37 29.22 -12.67
C THR A 45 17.15 28.04 -13.26
N SER A 46 16.53 26.88 -13.40
CA SER A 46 17.13 25.63 -13.89
C SER A 46 16.05 24.75 -14.51
N ASP A 47 16.37 24.09 -15.62
CA ASP A 47 15.54 23.09 -16.30
C ASP A 47 15.51 21.77 -15.50
N THR A 48 15.07 21.87 -14.24
CA THR A 48 14.94 20.76 -13.32
C THR A 48 13.47 20.50 -13.02
N HIS A 49 13.09 19.24 -13.14
CA HIS A 49 11.77 18.73 -12.84
C HIS A 49 11.83 17.90 -11.56
N VAL A 50 10.86 18.13 -10.68
CA VAL A 50 10.77 17.42 -9.40
C VAL A 50 9.51 16.57 -9.39
N TYR A 51 9.67 15.29 -9.12
CA TYR A 51 8.60 14.31 -9.06
C TYR A 51 8.50 13.72 -7.65
N ARG A 52 7.26 13.50 -7.21
CA ARG A 52 6.96 12.78 -5.99
C ARG A 52 6.59 11.35 -6.34
N LEU A 53 7.42 10.39 -5.94
CA LEU A 53 7.24 8.97 -6.21
C LEU A 53 6.97 8.22 -4.90
N THR A 54 5.89 7.44 -4.84
CA THR A 54 5.58 6.59 -3.68
C THR A 54 5.73 5.13 -4.10
N VAL A 55 6.64 4.40 -3.45
CA VAL A 55 6.91 2.97 -3.70
C VAL A 55 6.94 2.26 -2.35
N ASP A 56 6.19 1.17 -2.21
CA ASP A 56 6.15 0.35 -0.98
C ASP A 56 5.91 1.16 0.32
N ASN A 57 4.99 2.14 0.24
CA ASN A 57 4.66 3.06 1.33
C ASN A 57 5.83 3.96 1.79
N ILE A 58 6.88 4.07 0.97
CA ILE A 58 8.00 4.99 1.15
C ILE A 58 7.90 6.09 0.11
N GLN A 59 8.02 7.34 0.55
CA GLN A 59 8.02 8.48 -0.33
C GLN A 59 9.46 8.81 -0.80
N TYR A 60 9.60 9.07 -2.09
CA TYR A 60 10.83 9.51 -2.74
C TYR A 60 10.58 10.84 -3.46
N ILE A 61 11.59 11.69 -3.45
CA ILE A 61 11.66 12.89 -4.26
C ILE A 61 12.69 12.63 -5.35
N VAL A 62 12.24 12.68 -6.60
CA VAL A 62 13.10 12.52 -7.78
C VAL A 62 13.30 13.89 -8.38
N VAL A 63 14.55 14.31 -8.54
CA VAL A 63 14.93 15.53 -9.24
C VAL A 63 15.62 15.12 -10.52
N ALA A 64 15.04 15.46 -11.67
CA ALA A 64 15.60 15.20 -12.98
C ALA A 64 15.92 16.52 -13.68
N SER A 65 17.07 16.61 -14.33
CA SER A 65 17.45 17.70 -15.22
C SER A 65 17.38 17.23 -16.66
N GLU A 66 16.97 18.11 -17.58
CA GLU A 66 16.99 17.82 -19.03
C GLU A 66 18.40 17.45 -19.54
N ASN A 67 19.46 17.91 -18.86
CA ASN A 67 20.85 17.60 -19.19
C ASN A 67 21.35 16.24 -18.65
N GLY A 68 20.45 15.36 -18.21
CA GLY A 68 20.77 13.97 -17.85
C GLY A 68 21.12 13.72 -16.38
N GLY A 69 21.07 14.74 -15.52
CA GLY A 69 21.24 14.57 -14.08
C GLY A 69 19.97 14.06 -13.41
N THR A 70 20.03 12.92 -12.72
CA THR A 70 18.92 12.42 -11.89
C THR A 70 19.38 12.18 -10.47
N ALA A 71 18.68 12.75 -9.50
CA ALA A 71 18.88 12.51 -8.08
C ALA A 71 17.59 11.96 -7.46
N ILE A 72 17.71 10.90 -6.66
CA ILE A 72 16.59 10.28 -5.96
C ILE A 72 16.91 10.34 -4.47
N THR A 73 16.06 11.01 -3.70
CA THR A 73 16.18 11.04 -2.24
C THR A 73 14.94 10.46 -1.58
N ARG A 74 15.13 9.69 -0.52
CA ARG A 74 14.04 9.18 0.30
C ARG A 74 13.54 10.30 1.20
N HIS A 75 12.25 10.60 1.12
CA HIS A 75 11.59 11.49 2.06
C HIS A 75 11.32 10.72 3.36
N LYS A 76 11.72 11.31 4.49
CA LYS A 76 11.58 10.72 5.82
C LYS A 76 10.13 10.73 6.30
#